data_AF-A0A1S1PNW4-F1
#
_entry.id   AF-A0A1S1PNW4-F1
#
_cell.length_a   1.000
_cell.length_b   1.000
_cell.length_c   1.000
_cell.angle_alpha   90.00
_cell.angle_beta   90.00
_cell.angle_gamma   90.00
#
_symmetry.space_group_name_H-M   'P 1'
#
loop_
_entity.id
_entity.type
_entity.pdbx_description
1 polymer ?
#
loop_
_entity_poly.entity_id
_entity_poly.type
_entity_poly.pdbx_seq_one_letter_code
_entity_poly.pdbx_strand_id
1 'polypeptide(L)' 'MTDDVVRAWLNNRGGSGSPWTYLGQVATGAASRDEVRFADLNGDHRDDYLTVDNAGVVNAWTNNGLTRKG' A
#
# COMPACT_ATOMS: atom_id res chain seq x y z
N MET A 1 -13.00 13.73 -5.12
CA MET A 1 -11.71 13.02 -4.94
C MET A 1 -11.96 11.56 -5.30
N THR A 2 -11.59 11.15 -6.52
CA THR A 2 -11.76 9.77 -7.02
C THR A 2 -10.42 9.07 -7.26
N ASP A 3 -9.31 9.78 -7.03
CA ASP A 3 -7.98 9.40 -7.53
C ASP A 3 -7.03 9.00 -6.40
N ASP A 4 -7.51 8.92 -5.15
CA ASP A 4 -6.68 8.68 -3.97
C ASP A 4 -6.49 7.18 -3.66
N VAL A 5 -7.07 6.29 -4.47
CA VAL A 5 -7.00 4.85 -4.23
C VAL A 5 -5.60 4.31 -4.49
N VAL A 6 -5.16 3.38 -3.63
CA VAL A 6 -3.92 2.61 -3.87
C VAL A 6 -4.28 1.30 -4.53
N ARG A 7 -3.57 0.97 -5.60
CA ARG A 7 -3.70 -0.30 -6.33
C ARG A 7 -2.36 -1.03 -6.34
N ALA A 8 -2.41 -2.36 -6.28
CA ALA A 8 -1.22 -3.19 -6.19
C ALA A 8 -1.06 -4.08 -7.43
N TRP A 9 0.20 -4.28 -7.82
CA TRP A 9 0.60 -5.25 -8.85
C TRP A 9 1.77 -6.09 -8.34
N LEU A 10 1.70 -7.40 -8.56
CA LEU A 10 2.79 -8.32 -8.27
C LEU A 10 3.73 -8.43 -9.49
N ASN A 11 5.02 -8.20 -9.28
CA ASN A 11 6.03 -8.42 -10.31
C ASN A 11 6.23 -9.92 -10.55
N ASN A 12 5.99 -10.39 -11.78
CA ASN A 12 6.12 -11.80 -12.16
C ASN A 12 7.56 -12.20 -12.55
N ARG A 13 8.56 -11.36 -12.26
CA ARG A 13 10.00 -11.61 -12.41
C ARG A 13 10.45 -12.10 -13.80
N GLY A 14 9.73 -11.70 -14.85
CA GLY A 14 10.02 -12.11 -16.23
C GLY A 14 9.58 -13.53 -16.61
N GLY A 15 8.67 -14.14 -15.84
CA GLY A 15 8.01 -15.40 -16.24
C GLY A 15 7.18 -15.25 -17.52
N SER A 16 6.79 -16.38 -18.13
CA SER A 16 5.92 -16.37 -19.31
C SER A 16 4.54 -15.80 -18.94
N GLY A 17 4.10 -14.72 -19.60
CA GLY A 17 2.82 -14.06 -19.37
C GLY A 17 2.96 -12.56 -19.08
N SER A 18 1.95 -11.96 -18.44
CA SER A 18 2.01 -10.55 -18.04
C SER A 18 3.15 -10.33 -17.04
N PRO A 19 4.01 -9.31 -17.22
CA PRO A 19 5.09 -9.01 -16.29
C PRO A 19 4.56 -8.51 -14.93
N TRP A 20 3.31 -8.06 -14.89
CA TRP A 20 2.64 -7.55 -13.70
C TRP A 20 1.25 -8.17 -13.56
N THR A 21 0.98 -8.77 -12.41
CA THR A 21 -0.33 -9.31 -12.06
C THR A 21 -1.07 -8.30 -11.19
N TYR A 22 -2.22 -7.80 -11.66
CA TYR A 22 -3.04 -6.90 -10.85
C TYR A 22 -3.60 -7.63 -9.62
N LEU A 23 -3.38 -7.06 -8.44
CA LEU A 23 -3.83 -7.62 -7.15
C LEU A 23 -5.09 -6.93 -6.61
N GLY A 24 -5.53 -5.83 -7.23
CA GLY A 24 -6.69 -5.08 -6.78
C GLY A 24 -6.36 -3.73 -6.15
N GLN A 25 -7.40 -3.10 -5.62
CA GLN A 25 -7.31 -1.92 -4.79
C GLN A 25 -7.01 -2.33 -3.35
N VAL A 26 -5.99 -1.73 -2.74
CA VAL A 26 -5.49 -2.05 -1.39
C VAL A 26 -5.70 -0.92 -0.38
N ALA A 27 -6.08 0.27 -0.84
CA ALA A 27 -6.57 1.36 0.02
C ALA A 27 -7.64 2.18 -0.69
N THR A 28 -8.61 2.70 0.05
CA THR A 28 -9.64 3.63 -0.46
C THR A 28 -9.13 5.04 -0.70
N GLY A 29 -7.90 5.33 -0.25
CA GLY A 29 -7.30 6.65 -0.28
C GLY A 29 -7.65 7.46 0.96
N ALA A 30 -6.62 7.96 1.63
CA ALA A 30 -6.75 8.76 2.85
C ALA A 30 -6.08 10.14 2.73
N ALA A 31 -5.32 10.39 1.66
CA ALA A 31 -4.66 11.66 1.37
C ALA A 31 -4.26 11.73 -0.11
N SER A 32 -3.77 12.88 -0.55
CA SER A 32 -3.24 13.04 -1.90
C SER A 32 -1.99 12.17 -2.11
N ARG A 33 -1.69 11.85 -3.37
CA ARG A 33 -0.54 10.99 -3.72
C ARG A 33 0.78 11.50 -3.12
N ASP A 34 0.97 12.81 -3.04
CA ASP A 34 2.21 13.43 -2.57
C ASP A 34 2.37 13.35 -1.03
N GLU A 35 1.29 13.02 -0.32
CA GLU A 35 1.23 12.82 1.14
C GLU A 35 1.32 11.34 1.52
N VAL A 36 1.16 10.41 0.56
CA VAL A 36 1.23 8.96 0.81
C VAL A 36 2.67 8.48 0.93
N ARG A 37 2.96 7.65 1.95
CA ARG A 37 4.23 6.94 2.12
C ARG A 37 3.98 5.46 2.38
N PHE A 38 4.94 4.63 1.95
CA PHE A 38 5.02 3.21 2.28
C PHE A 38 6.33 2.98 3.01
N ALA A 39 6.24 2.47 4.24
CA ALA A 39 7.39 2.17 5.07
C ALA A 39 7.01 1.17 6.16
N ASP A 40 7.94 0.29 6.53
CA ASP A 40 7.80 -0.61 7.67
C ASP A 40 7.95 0.17 8.99
N LEU A 41 6.82 0.43 9.67
CA LEU A 41 6.79 1.17 10.94
C LEU A 41 6.83 0.24 12.16
N ASN A 42 6.38 -1.01 12.01
CA ASN A 42 6.21 -1.97 13.11
C ASN A 42 7.31 -3.06 13.18
N GLY A 43 8.19 -3.13 12.19
CA GLY A 43 9.32 -4.05 12.12
C GLY A 43 8.98 -5.46 11.64
N ASP A 44 7.86 -5.66 10.95
CA ASP A 44 7.43 -6.98 10.46
C ASP A 44 7.90 -7.32 9.04
N HIS A 45 8.73 -6.45 8.44
CA HIS A 45 9.22 -6.52 7.06
C HIS A 45 8.13 -6.35 6.00
N ARG A 46 7.02 -5.70 6.33
CA ARG A 46 5.99 -5.28 5.37
C ARG A 46 5.79 -3.78 5.48
N ASP A 47 5.70 -3.12 4.33
CA ASP A 47 5.40 -1.70 4.33
C ASP A 47 3.95 -1.45 4.78
N ASP A 48 3.81 -0.51 5.72
CA ASP A 48 2.55 0.03 6.18
C ASP A 48 2.09 1.18 5.27
N TYR A 49 0.80 1.50 5.31
CA TYR A 49 0.24 2.65 4.59
C TYR A 49 0.24 3.87 5.51
N LEU A 50 0.92 4.93 5.10
CA LEU A 50 1.04 6.17 5.86
C LEU A 50 0.53 7.37 5.05
N THR A 51 -0.07 8.34 5.74
CA THR A 51 -0.26 9.69 5.23
C THR A 51 0.50 10.68 6.09
N VAL A 52 1.17 11.65 5.45
CA VAL A 52 1.92 12.71 6.11
C VAL A 52 1.54 14.04 5.49
N ASP A 53 0.90 14.92 6.27
CA ASP A 53 0.51 16.25 5.80
C ASP A 53 1.66 17.27 5.87
N ASN A 54 1.41 18.49 5.42
CA ASN A 54 2.40 19.57 5.42
C ASN A 54 2.81 20.07 6.83
N ALA A 55 2.01 19.76 7.85
CA ALA A 55 2.29 20.07 9.25
C ALA A 55 3.06 18.93 9.94
N GLY A 56 3.27 17.81 9.24
CA GLY A 56 3.96 16.63 9.75
C GLY A 56 3.05 15.70 10.57
N VAL A 57 1.73 15.85 10.48
CA VAL A 57 0.79 14.91 11.11
C VAL A 57 0.82 13.60 10.34
N VAL A 58 0.99 12.50 11.07
CA VAL A 58 1.06 11.16 10.51
C VAL A 58 -0.17 10.34 10.90
N ASN A 59 -0.85 9.75 9.90
CA ASN A 59 -1.79 8.66 10.12
C ASN A 59 -1.19 7.37 9.56
N ALA A 60 -1.37 6.26 10.27
CA ALA A 60 -0.77 4.97 9.92
C ALA A 60 -1.79 3.84 9.97
N TRP A 61 -1.73 2.95 8.98
CA TRP A 61 -2.50 1.70 8.94
C TRP A 61 -1.53 0.54 8.76
N THR A 62 -1.46 -0.32 9.79
CA THR A 62 -0.53 -1.45 9.82
C THR A 62 -0.94 -2.55 8.83
N ASN A 63 0.01 -3.02 8.02
CA ASN A 63 -0.16 -4.15 7.14
C ASN A 63 0.19 -5.46 7.86
N ASN A 64 -0.75 -6.00 8.63
CA ASN A 64 -0.53 -7.22 9.42
C ASN A 64 -0.53 -8.52 8.59
N GLY A 65 -0.46 -8.41 7.26
CA GLY A 65 -0.59 -9.54 6.34
C GLY A 65 -1.97 -10.19 6.37
N LEU A 66 -2.13 -11.23 5.56
CA LEU A 66 -3.35 -12.04 5.56
C LEU A 66 -3.26 -13.08 6.69
N THR A 67 -3.99 -12.85 7.78
CA THR A 67 -4.34 -13.95 8.67
C THR A 67 -5.45 -14.75 7.98
N ARG A 68 -5.10 -15.86 7.31
CA ARG A 68 -6.11 -16.77 6.80
C ARG A 68 -6.79 -17.43 8.01
N LYS A 69 -7.97 -16.95 8.40
CA LYS A 69 -8.85 -17.73 9.28
C LYS A 69 -9.16 -19.03 8.53
N GLY A 70 -8.75 -20.15 9.12
CA GLY A 70 -9.14 -21.49 8.68
C GLY A 70 -10.65 -21.67 8.75
#